data_AF-A0A858RB75-F1
#
_entry.id   AF-A0A858RB75-F1
#
_cell.length_a   1.000
_cell.length_b   1.000
_cell.length_c   1.000
_cell.angle_alpha   90.00
_cell.angle_beta   90.00
_cell.angle_gamma   90.00
#
_symmetry.space_group_name_H-M   'P 1'
#
loop_
_entity.id
_entity.type
_entity.pdbx_description
1 polymer ?
#
loop_
_entity_poly.entity_id
_entity_poly.type
_entity_poly.pdbx_seq_one_letter_code
_entity_poly.pdbx_strand_id
1 'polypeptide(L)'
;MPVPMRRLSSSTALLLGTLLLPLPALAQGGPTLGDIVRQAEQPAPAARPAPTPAPAPAAPQGRALTLEEIARQAAQPAAPAGGQRPAPAARTQQAPAAAGGPTLGDIVQATTPQGCDRPKAPEKFPDGRSAPEPEMRAAQEGIRKYVAEGETFNSCIDKLIRDNYARLTVSDYLTLLQQQVIMEAQVMQAANRFNEQLRLFKAKAP
;
A
#
# COMPACT_ATOMS: atom_id res chain seq x y z
N MET A 1 44.09 -8.36 -17.40
CA MET A 1 43.20 -9.49 -17.74
C MET A 1 42.02 -8.94 -18.54
N PRO A 2 42.03 -9.03 -19.88
CA PRO A 2 40.97 -8.51 -20.73
C PRO A 2 39.76 -9.46 -20.79
N VAL A 3 38.56 -8.92 -20.63
CA VAL A 3 37.29 -9.67 -20.69
C VAL A 3 36.76 -9.69 -22.13
N PRO A 4 36.39 -10.85 -22.69
CA PRO A 4 35.87 -10.93 -24.07
C PRO A 4 34.40 -10.48 -24.14
N MET A 5 34.12 -9.51 -25.01
CA MET A 5 32.76 -9.14 -25.41
C MET A 5 32.16 -10.19 -26.36
N ARG A 6 31.05 -10.81 -25.95
CA ARG A 6 30.22 -11.64 -26.84
C ARG A 6 29.32 -10.76 -27.71
N ARG A 7 29.47 -10.90 -29.03
CA ARG A 7 28.54 -10.37 -30.04
C ARG A 7 27.25 -11.20 -30.02
N LEU A 8 26.11 -10.55 -29.81
CA LEU A 8 24.79 -11.16 -29.99
C LEU A 8 24.32 -10.89 -31.41
N SER A 9 24.08 -12.00 -32.11
CA SER A 9 23.68 -12.12 -33.51
C SER A 9 22.17 -11.97 -33.64
N SER A 10 21.79 -11.07 -34.54
CA SER A 10 20.71 -11.11 -35.52
C SER A 10 19.46 -11.99 -35.34
N SER A 11 18.34 -11.30 -35.60
CA SER A 11 17.23 -11.74 -36.46
C SER A 11 16.17 -12.66 -35.87
N THR A 12 15.05 -12.06 -35.48
CA THR A 12 13.74 -12.70 -35.62
C THR A 12 12.74 -11.64 -36.07
N ALA A 13 12.49 -11.61 -37.37
CA ALA A 13 11.40 -10.85 -37.97
C ALA A 13 10.10 -11.64 -37.73
N LEU A 14 9.25 -11.14 -36.84
CA LEU A 14 7.90 -11.65 -36.64
C LEU A 14 6.93 -10.83 -37.48
N LEU A 15 6.25 -11.53 -38.38
CA LEU A 15 5.17 -11.04 -39.23
C LEU A 15 4.10 -10.32 -38.42
N LEU A 16 3.92 -9.03 -38.68
CA LEU A 16 2.75 -8.26 -38.30
C LEU A 16 1.57 -8.69 -39.20
N GLY A 17 0.76 -9.62 -38.71
CA GLY A 17 -0.59 -9.87 -39.21
C GLY A 17 -1.59 -9.05 -38.41
N THR A 18 -1.93 -7.85 -38.89
CA THR A 18 -2.87 -6.94 -38.25
C THR A 18 -4.32 -7.41 -38.50
N LEU A 19 -4.84 -8.29 -37.64
CA LEU A 19 -6.29 -8.48 -37.52
C LEU A 19 -6.89 -7.24 -36.84
N LEU A 20 -7.50 -6.35 -37.64
CA LEU A 20 -8.43 -5.34 -37.13
C LEU A 20 -9.71 -6.03 -36.65
N LEU A 21 -9.71 -6.49 -35.40
CA LEU A 21 -10.94 -6.74 -34.67
C LEU A 21 -11.50 -5.39 -34.20
N PRO A 22 -12.81 -5.11 -34.36
CA PRO A 22 -13.42 -3.91 -33.79
C PRO A 22 -13.32 -4.01 -32.27
N LEU A 23 -12.44 -3.19 -31.67
CA LEU A 23 -12.41 -3.04 -30.22
C LEU A 23 -13.75 -2.43 -29.81
N PRO A 24 -14.54 -3.10 -28.92
CA PRO A 24 -15.68 -2.44 -28.32
C PRO A 24 -15.16 -1.19 -27.62
N ALA A 25 -15.88 -0.08 -27.78
CA ALA A 25 -15.58 1.17 -27.09
C ALA A 25 -15.51 0.88 -25.59
N LEU A 26 -14.29 0.78 -25.05
CA LEU A 26 -14.05 0.65 -23.64
C LEU A 26 -14.48 1.98 -23.01
N ALA A 27 -15.70 2.01 -22.47
CA ALA A 27 -16.09 3.02 -21.52
C ALA A 27 -14.99 3.09 -20.45
N GLN A 28 -14.40 4.27 -20.25
CA GLN A 28 -13.15 4.46 -19.50
C GLN A 28 -13.28 4.25 -17.97
N GLY A 29 -14.26 3.48 -17.51
CA GLY A 29 -14.37 3.05 -16.11
C GLY A 29 -13.81 1.64 -15.97
N GLY A 30 -12.72 1.46 -15.22
CA GLY A 30 -12.30 0.13 -14.78
C GLY A 30 -13.39 -0.56 -13.95
N PRO A 31 -13.31 -1.89 -13.74
CA PRO A 31 -14.29 -2.60 -12.92
C PRO A 31 -14.34 -1.99 -11.52
N THR A 32 -15.55 -1.69 -11.04
CA THR A 32 -15.73 -1.23 -9.67
C THR A 32 -15.58 -2.39 -8.71
N LEU A 33 -15.30 -2.09 -7.44
CA LEU A 33 -15.23 -3.11 -6.40
C LEU A 33 -16.58 -3.83 -6.23
N GLY A 34 -17.70 -3.10 -6.43
CA GLY A 34 -19.03 -3.67 -6.49
C GLY A 34 -19.23 -4.67 -7.64
N ASP A 35 -18.66 -4.40 -8.83
CA ASP A 35 -18.72 -5.32 -9.96
C ASP A 35 -17.97 -6.62 -9.67
N ILE A 36 -16.82 -6.54 -9.01
CA ILE A 36 -16.01 -7.70 -8.63
C ILE A 36 -16.76 -8.56 -7.61
N VAL A 37 -17.35 -7.96 -6.58
CA VAL A 37 -18.14 -8.70 -5.58
C VAL A 37 -19.35 -9.36 -6.24
N ARG A 38 -20.07 -8.62 -7.08
CA ARG A 38 -21.23 -9.17 -7.80
C ARG A 38 -20.82 -10.30 -8.74
N GLN A 39 -19.65 -10.22 -9.36
CA GLN A 39 -19.11 -11.29 -10.20
C GLN A 39 -18.68 -12.51 -9.36
N ALA A 40 -18.16 -12.32 -8.16
CA ALA A 40 -17.82 -13.40 -7.24
C ALA A 40 -19.06 -14.11 -6.66
N GLU A 41 -20.17 -13.39 -6.47
CA GLU A 41 -21.46 -13.95 -6.05
C GLU A 41 -22.23 -14.64 -7.18
N GLN A 42 -21.86 -14.43 -8.44
CA GLN A 42 -22.51 -15.15 -9.54
C GLN A 42 -22.24 -16.64 -9.40
N PRO A 43 -23.30 -17.50 -9.34
CA PRO A 43 -23.11 -18.93 -9.24
C PRO A 43 -22.24 -19.40 -10.40
N ALA A 44 -21.14 -20.07 -10.07
CA ALA A 44 -20.21 -20.59 -11.07
C ALA A 44 -21.02 -21.33 -12.14
N PRO A 45 -20.82 -21.02 -13.43
CA PRO A 45 -21.55 -21.69 -14.50
C PRO A 45 -21.41 -23.19 -14.28
N ALA A 46 -22.55 -23.89 -14.17
CA ALA A 46 -22.64 -25.29 -13.79
C ALA A 46 -21.54 -26.06 -14.49
N ALA A 47 -20.52 -26.46 -13.73
CA ALA A 47 -19.37 -27.14 -14.29
C ALA A 47 -19.90 -28.33 -15.06
N ARG A 48 -19.56 -28.42 -16.36
CA ARG A 48 -19.78 -29.66 -17.11
C ARG A 48 -19.20 -30.79 -16.26
N PRO A 49 -19.90 -31.94 -16.13
CA PRO A 49 -19.46 -33.03 -15.28
C PRO A 49 -17.99 -33.35 -15.62
N ALA A 50 -17.11 -33.08 -14.66
CA ALA A 50 -15.70 -33.33 -14.85
C ALA A 50 -15.50 -34.84 -15.04
N PRO A 51 -14.64 -35.28 -15.97
CA PRO A 51 -14.22 -36.67 -16.00
C PRO A 51 -13.63 -37.01 -14.63
N THR A 52 -14.02 -38.18 -14.13
CA THR A 52 -13.64 -38.68 -12.80
C THR A 52 -12.12 -38.54 -12.61
N PRO A 53 -11.65 -37.76 -11.62
CA PRO A 53 -10.22 -37.62 -11.40
C PRO A 53 -9.63 -38.96 -10.97
N ALA A 54 -8.57 -39.39 -11.66
CA ALA A 54 -7.73 -40.49 -11.21
C ALA A 54 -7.20 -40.20 -9.79
N PRO A 55 -7.00 -41.23 -8.95
CA PRO A 55 -6.59 -41.06 -7.56
C PRO A 55 -5.30 -40.25 -7.47
N ALA A 56 -5.37 -39.11 -6.79
CA ALA A 56 -4.23 -38.23 -6.57
C ALA A 56 -3.19 -38.93 -5.68
N PRO A 57 -1.88 -38.80 -5.96
CA PRO A 57 -0.83 -39.27 -5.06
C PRO A 57 -0.89 -38.49 -3.74
N ALA A 58 -0.72 -39.22 -2.63
CA ALA A 58 -0.78 -38.70 -1.28
C ALA A 58 0.12 -37.45 -1.11
N ALA A 59 -0.47 -36.35 -0.64
CA ALA A 59 0.26 -35.13 -0.34
C ALA A 59 1.32 -35.39 0.75
N PRO A 60 2.55 -34.89 0.60
CA PRO A 60 3.55 -34.95 1.67
C PRO A 60 3.03 -34.14 2.86
N GLN A 61 2.96 -34.79 4.02
CA GLN A 61 2.57 -34.15 5.27
C GLN A 61 3.58 -33.05 5.59
N GLY A 62 3.15 -31.79 5.44
CA GLY A 62 3.94 -30.63 5.82
C GLY A 62 4.22 -30.68 7.32
N ARG A 63 5.50 -30.78 7.70
CA ARG A 63 5.90 -30.64 9.10
C ARG A 63 5.60 -29.21 9.54
N ALA A 64 4.80 -29.07 10.59
CA ALA A 64 4.64 -27.79 11.27
C ALA A 64 6.01 -27.36 11.82
N LEU A 65 6.53 -26.23 11.34
CA LEU A 65 7.74 -25.63 11.88
C LEU A 65 7.46 -25.16 13.31
N THR A 66 8.34 -25.50 14.24
CA THR A 66 8.23 -25.07 15.63
C THR A 66 8.60 -23.59 15.76
N LEU A 67 8.06 -22.90 16.77
CA LEU A 67 8.32 -21.48 17.04
C LEU A 67 9.82 -21.17 17.19
N GLU A 68 10.60 -22.14 17.65
CA GLU A 68 12.06 -22.07 17.79
C GLU A 68 12.81 -22.10 16.45
N GLU A 69 12.26 -22.81 15.46
CA GLU A 69 12.82 -22.89 14.11
C GLU A 69 12.59 -21.60 13.33
N ILE A 70 11.44 -20.95 13.56
CA ILE A 70 11.11 -19.63 13.03
C ILE A 70 12.07 -18.56 13.59
N ALA A 71 12.36 -18.60 14.90
CA ALA A 71 13.28 -17.66 15.53
C ALA A 71 14.73 -17.80 15.01
N ARG A 72 15.19 -19.03 14.75
CA ARG A 72 16.52 -19.27 14.16
C ARG A 72 16.62 -18.80 12.70
N GLN A 73 15.54 -18.87 11.94
CA GLN A 73 15.53 -18.44 10.55
C GLN A 73 15.59 -16.92 10.41
N ALA A 74 15.03 -16.18 11.36
CA ALA A 74 15.13 -14.71 11.45
C ALA A 74 16.52 -14.20 11.88
N ALA A 75 17.34 -15.05 12.53
CA ALA A 75 18.68 -14.70 12.99
C ALA A 75 19.79 -14.95 11.94
N GLN A 76 19.46 -15.53 10.77
CA GLN A 76 20.43 -15.72 9.70
C GLN A 76 20.71 -14.37 9.02
N PRO A 77 21.98 -13.92 8.95
CA PRO A 77 22.34 -12.67 8.28
C PRO A 77 22.01 -12.78 6.80
N ALA A 78 21.17 -11.86 6.31
CA ALA A 78 20.84 -11.74 4.90
C ALA A 78 22.14 -11.59 4.09
N ALA A 79 22.40 -12.56 3.20
CA ALA A 79 23.50 -12.47 2.26
C ALA A 79 23.38 -11.17 1.45
N PRO A 80 24.50 -10.49 1.14
CA PRO A 80 24.47 -9.26 0.37
C PRO A 80 23.94 -9.54 -1.04
N ALA A 81 22.73 -9.05 -1.32
CA ALA A 81 22.12 -9.06 -2.64
C ALA A 81 22.87 -8.06 -3.55
N GLY A 82 24.04 -8.47 -4.03
CA GLY A 82 24.82 -7.79 -5.05
C GLY A 82 24.17 -7.97 -6.42
N GLY A 83 23.13 -7.19 -6.71
CA GLY A 83 22.49 -7.13 -8.02
C GLY A 83 22.08 -5.71 -8.33
N GLN A 84 22.95 -4.96 -9.02
CA GLN A 84 22.62 -3.66 -9.60
C GLN A 84 21.46 -3.84 -10.59
N ARG A 85 20.27 -3.44 -10.17
CA ARG A 85 19.10 -3.35 -11.03
C ARG A 85 19.23 -2.04 -11.83
N PRO A 86 19.29 -2.06 -13.17
CA PRO A 86 19.36 -0.84 -13.96
C PRO A 86 18.09 -0.01 -13.77
N ALA A 87 18.27 1.30 -13.65
CA ALA A 87 17.22 2.29 -13.47
C ALA A 87 16.21 2.23 -14.64
N PRO A 88 14.89 2.25 -14.38
CA PRO A 88 13.91 2.43 -15.44
C PRO A 88 14.02 3.87 -15.96
N ALA A 89 14.40 4.01 -17.23
CA ALA A 89 14.36 5.28 -17.94
C ALA A 89 12.93 5.84 -17.94
N ALA A 90 12.78 7.06 -17.43
CA ALA A 90 11.54 7.81 -17.41
C ALA A 90 11.05 8.04 -18.84
N ARG A 91 10.00 7.30 -19.25
CA ARG A 91 9.19 7.63 -20.43
C ARG A 91 8.06 8.54 -19.98
N THR A 92 8.25 9.84 -20.21
CA THR A 92 7.21 10.86 -20.11
C THR A 92 6.16 10.58 -21.19
N GLN A 93 5.08 9.90 -20.84
CA GLN A 93 3.88 9.81 -21.68
C GLN A 93 2.99 11.01 -21.36
N GLN A 94 3.12 12.05 -22.18
CA GLN A 94 2.21 13.19 -22.21
C GLN A 94 0.96 12.78 -22.99
N ALA A 95 -0.14 12.53 -22.30
CA ALA A 95 -1.44 12.27 -22.92
C ALA A 95 -2.15 13.60 -23.27
N PRO A 96 -2.88 13.67 -24.40
CA PRO A 96 -3.57 14.87 -24.82
C PRO A 96 -4.76 15.19 -23.92
N ALA A 97 -4.87 16.46 -23.55
CA ALA A 97 -5.95 17.02 -22.75
C ALA A 97 -7.30 16.90 -23.49
N ALA A 98 -8.25 16.17 -22.90
CA ALA A 98 -9.66 16.19 -23.27
C ALA A 98 -10.44 16.94 -22.18
N ALA A 99 -11.32 17.84 -22.62
CA ALA A 99 -12.04 18.80 -21.81
C ALA A 99 -13.10 18.17 -20.88
N GLY A 100 -13.14 18.62 -19.62
CA GLY A 100 -14.40 19.10 -19.04
C GLY A 100 -15.05 18.36 -17.86
N GLY A 101 -14.34 17.52 -17.09
CA GLY A 101 -14.83 17.01 -15.80
C GLY A 101 -13.69 16.85 -14.79
N PRO A 102 -13.94 16.99 -13.46
CA PRO A 102 -12.91 16.73 -12.46
C PRO A 102 -12.46 15.28 -12.62
N THR A 103 -11.18 15.11 -12.91
CA THR A 103 -10.59 13.78 -13.06
C THR A 103 -10.13 13.32 -11.69
N LEU A 104 -10.09 12.01 -11.48
CA LEU A 104 -9.65 11.44 -10.20
C LEU A 104 -8.19 11.82 -9.84
N GLY A 105 -7.40 12.29 -10.83
CA GLY A 105 -6.09 12.89 -10.62
C GLY A 105 -6.12 14.21 -9.83
N ASP A 106 -7.25 14.91 -9.82
CA ASP A 106 -7.48 16.12 -9.02
C ASP A 106 -7.69 15.82 -7.52
N ILE A 107 -7.93 14.55 -7.14
CA ILE A 107 -8.12 14.10 -5.74
C ILE A 107 -6.79 13.67 -5.09
N VAL A 108 -5.76 13.38 -5.88
CA VAL A 108 -4.50 12.79 -5.36
C VAL A 108 -3.46 13.85 -5.01
N GLN A 109 -3.53 15.05 -5.60
CA GLN A 109 -2.54 16.11 -5.37
C GLN A 109 -2.98 17.23 -4.44
N ALA A 110 -4.26 17.30 -4.09
CA ALA A 110 -4.75 18.20 -3.06
C ALA A 110 -5.96 17.58 -2.39
N THR A 111 -6.13 17.86 -1.11
CA THR A 111 -7.32 17.58 -0.30
C THR A 111 -7.55 16.12 0.08
N THR A 112 -7.46 15.91 1.39
CA THR A 112 -8.20 14.95 2.19
C THR A 112 -9.39 14.32 1.43
N PRO A 113 -9.52 12.97 1.43
CA PRO A 113 -10.68 12.31 0.81
C PRO A 113 -11.93 13.02 1.28
N GLN A 114 -12.79 13.51 0.37
CA GLN A 114 -13.80 14.53 0.69
C GLN A 114 -14.48 14.29 2.04
N GLY A 115 -14.22 15.17 3.01
CA GLY A 115 -14.79 15.12 4.36
C GLY A 115 -13.96 14.38 5.43
N CYS A 116 -12.82 13.78 5.09
CA CYS A 116 -11.92 13.12 6.04
C CYS A 116 -10.63 13.94 6.21
N ASP A 117 -10.65 14.93 7.08
CA ASP A 117 -9.48 15.77 7.30
C ASP A 117 -8.36 15.03 8.05
N ARG A 118 -7.19 14.97 7.43
CA ARG A 118 -6.01 14.37 8.03
C ARG A 118 -5.51 15.28 9.15
N PRO A 119 -5.34 14.78 10.38
CA PRO A 119 -4.82 15.60 11.46
C PRO A 119 -3.39 16.05 11.18
N LYS A 120 -3.08 17.25 11.65
CA LYS A 120 -1.74 17.81 11.53
C LYS A 120 -0.84 17.21 12.62
N ALA A 121 0.29 16.65 12.21
CA ALA A 121 1.28 16.14 13.14
C ALA A 121 1.80 17.24 14.08
N PRO A 122 2.07 16.93 15.36
CA PRO A 122 2.76 17.86 16.25
C PRO A 122 4.14 18.23 15.68
N GLU A 123 4.36 19.51 15.40
CA GLU A 123 5.60 19.99 14.77
C GLU A 123 6.80 19.95 15.73
N LYS A 124 6.54 20.10 17.03
CA LYS A 124 7.57 20.24 18.06
C LYS A 124 7.33 19.28 19.20
N PHE A 125 8.40 18.57 19.57
CA PHE A 125 8.48 17.78 20.78
C PHE A 125 9.46 18.48 21.74
N PRO A 126 9.09 18.67 23.02
CA PRO A 126 10.03 19.16 24.02
C PRO A 126 11.23 18.22 24.15
N ASP A 127 12.43 18.78 24.34
CA ASP A 127 13.62 18.00 24.65
C ASP A 127 13.55 17.53 26.11
N GLY A 128 13.43 16.22 26.33
CA GLY A 128 13.32 15.65 27.66
C GLY A 128 14.47 15.97 28.60
N ARG A 129 15.65 16.32 28.09
CA ARG A 129 16.79 16.70 28.94
C ARG A 129 16.65 18.09 29.55
N SER A 130 16.01 19.01 28.83
CA SER A 130 15.98 20.43 29.19
C SER A 130 14.57 20.94 29.52
N ALA A 131 13.54 20.36 28.94
CA ALA A 131 12.16 20.79 29.08
C ALA A 131 11.68 20.78 30.54
N PRO A 132 10.88 21.79 30.95
CA PRO A 132 10.18 21.79 32.22
C PRO A 132 8.97 20.84 32.17
N GLU A 133 8.57 20.32 33.33
CA GLU A 133 7.42 19.43 33.50
C GLU A 133 6.10 19.89 32.83
N PRO A 134 5.67 21.17 32.95
CA PRO A 134 4.48 21.64 32.25
C PRO A 134 4.57 21.50 30.71
N GLU A 135 5.75 21.64 30.12
CA GLU A 135 5.92 21.48 28.67
C GLU A 135 5.81 20.00 28.25
N MET A 136 6.37 19.09 29.04
CA MET A 136 6.23 17.65 28.81
C MET A 136 4.77 17.18 28.93
N ARG A 137 4.00 17.72 29.88
CA ARG A 137 2.55 17.46 29.98
C ARG A 137 1.78 17.98 28.79
N ALA A 138 2.03 19.21 28.36
CA ALA A 138 1.39 19.78 27.18
C ALA A 138 1.68 18.95 25.92
N ALA A 139 2.91 18.46 25.77
CA ALA A 139 3.26 17.55 24.68
C ALA A 139 2.55 16.20 24.77
N GLN A 140 2.37 15.65 25.98
CA GLN A 140 1.57 14.45 26.19
C GLN A 140 0.12 14.63 25.72
N GLU A 141 -0.50 15.74 26.10
CA GLU A 141 -1.86 16.10 25.68
C GLU A 141 -1.95 16.28 24.16
N GLY A 142 -0.96 16.95 23.55
CA GLY A 142 -0.84 17.10 22.11
C GLY A 142 -0.76 15.75 21.37
N ILE A 143 0.01 14.79 21.90
CA ILE A 143 0.09 13.44 21.32
C ILE A 143 -1.23 12.69 21.46
N ARG A 144 -1.88 12.75 22.63
CA ARG A 144 -3.19 12.11 22.83
C ARG A 144 -4.23 12.65 21.86
N LYS A 145 -4.25 13.98 21.68
CA LYS A 145 -5.11 14.63 20.70
C LYS A 145 -4.82 14.15 19.28
N TYR A 146 -3.55 14.11 18.88
CA TYR A 146 -3.17 13.65 17.55
C TYR A 146 -3.54 12.18 17.27
N VAL A 147 -3.38 11.30 18.27
CA VAL A 147 -3.82 9.90 18.19
C VAL A 147 -5.33 9.82 17.98
N ALA A 148 -6.12 10.53 18.80
CA ALA A 148 -7.58 10.51 18.72
C ALA A 148 -8.11 11.09 17.39
N GLU A 149 -7.48 12.16 16.88
CA GLU A 149 -7.82 12.69 15.56
C GLU A 149 -7.42 11.72 14.44
N GLY A 150 -6.32 10.96 14.60
CA GLY A 150 -5.91 9.91 13.66
C GLY A 150 -6.90 8.75 13.59
N GLU A 151 -7.43 8.31 14.74
CA GLU A 151 -8.51 7.32 14.82
C GLU A 151 -9.79 7.82 14.15
N THR A 152 -10.15 9.09 14.38
CA THR A 152 -11.31 9.73 13.75
C THR A 152 -11.16 9.77 12.23
N PHE A 153 -9.97 10.12 11.74
CA PHE A 153 -9.64 10.09 10.31
C PHE A 153 -9.75 8.68 9.71
N ASN A 154 -9.19 7.66 10.37
CA ASN A 154 -9.27 6.28 9.89
C ASN A 154 -10.71 5.78 9.83
N SER A 155 -11.51 6.07 10.86
CA SER A 155 -12.94 5.76 10.89
C SER A 155 -13.72 6.49 9.79
N CYS A 156 -13.34 7.73 9.46
CA CYS A 156 -13.94 8.47 8.34
C CYS A 156 -13.68 7.76 7.01
N ILE A 157 -12.44 7.30 6.77
CA ILE A 157 -12.09 6.54 5.58
C ILE A 157 -12.91 5.24 5.50
N ASP A 158 -13.01 4.49 6.60
CA ASP A 158 -13.79 3.25 6.63
C ASP A 158 -15.26 3.48 6.27
N LYS A 159 -15.83 4.58 6.78
CA LYS A 159 -17.19 5.00 6.42
C LYS A 159 -17.30 5.37 4.94
N LEU A 160 -16.35 6.14 4.42
CA LEU A 160 -16.33 6.54 3.01
C LEU A 160 -16.28 5.31 2.09
N ILE A 161 -15.43 4.33 2.42
CA ILE A 161 -15.33 3.05 1.71
C ILE A 161 -16.67 2.31 1.73
N ARG A 162 -17.26 2.17 2.92
CA ARG A 162 -18.52 1.44 3.11
C ARG A 162 -19.67 2.07 2.33
N ASP A 163 -19.82 3.39 2.42
CA ASP A 163 -20.92 4.12 1.81
C ASP A 163 -20.81 4.19 0.27
N ASN A 164 -19.60 4.05 -0.26
CA ASN A 164 -19.33 4.20 -1.70
C ASN A 164 -18.82 2.91 -2.36
N TYR A 165 -18.92 1.76 -1.70
CA TYR A 165 -18.33 0.49 -2.16
C TYR A 165 -18.70 0.13 -3.61
N ALA A 166 -19.97 0.32 -3.98
CA ALA A 166 -20.47 0.03 -5.32
C ALA A 166 -19.95 0.99 -6.42
N ARG A 167 -19.35 2.12 -6.03
CA ARG A 167 -18.87 3.16 -6.94
C ARG A 167 -17.35 3.30 -6.94
N LEU A 168 -16.68 2.76 -5.92
CA LEU A 168 -15.22 2.81 -5.82
C LEU A 168 -14.58 1.87 -6.83
N THR A 169 -13.61 2.37 -7.57
CA THR A 169 -12.70 1.50 -8.31
C THR A 169 -11.74 0.82 -7.34
N VAL A 170 -11.11 -0.27 -7.77
CA VAL A 170 -10.06 -0.94 -6.98
C VAL A 170 -8.92 0.03 -6.65
N SER A 171 -8.55 0.91 -7.58
CA SER A 171 -7.49 1.91 -7.38
C SER A 171 -7.85 2.90 -6.28
N ASP A 172 -9.11 3.36 -6.25
CA ASP A 172 -9.58 4.31 -5.23
C ASP A 172 -9.56 3.67 -3.85
N TYR A 173 -10.06 2.43 -3.76
CA TYR A 173 -10.05 1.65 -2.54
C TYR A 173 -8.63 1.48 -1.99
N LEU A 174 -7.67 1.05 -2.83
CA LEU A 174 -6.28 0.90 -2.43
C LEU A 174 -5.64 2.23 -2.00
N THR A 175 -6.01 3.33 -2.65
CA THR A 175 -5.54 4.67 -2.29
C THR A 175 -6.04 5.06 -0.90
N LEU A 176 -7.32 4.82 -0.61
CA LEU A 176 -7.92 5.08 0.71
C LEU A 176 -7.26 4.24 1.81
N LEU A 177 -7.03 2.94 1.57
CA LEU A 177 -6.28 2.08 2.50
C LEU A 177 -4.85 2.58 2.72
N GLN A 178 -4.17 3.03 1.66
CA GLN A 178 -2.83 3.60 1.79
C GLN A 178 -2.83 4.85 2.68
N GLN A 179 -3.87 5.69 2.61
CA GLN A 179 -3.98 6.86 3.49
C GLN A 179 -4.12 6.47 4.97
N GLN A 180 -4.82 5.37 5.29
CA GLN A 180 -4.92 4.84 6.66
C GLN A 180 -3.55 4.35 7.16
N VAL A 181 -2.86 3.54 6.36
CA VAL A 181 -1.51 3.03 6.70
C VAL A 181 -0.52 4.16 6.94
N ILE A 182 -0.55 5.21 6.11
CA ILE A 182 0.29 6.41 6.30
C ILE A 182 -0.06 7.11 7.62
N MET A 183 -1.35 7.26 7.95
CA MET A 183 -1.79 7.90 9.19
C MET A 183 -1.31 7.12 10.42
N GLU A 184 -1.49 5.80 10.44
CA GLU A 184 -1.03 4.92 11.52
C GLU A 184 0.49 5.03 11.72
N ALA A 185 1.25 5.01 10.62
CA ALA A 185 2.70 5.15 10.67
C ALA A 185 3.12 6.51 11.28
N GLN A 186 2.41 7.60 10.94
CA GLN A 186 2.67 8.93 11.49
C GLN A 186 2.34 9.02 12.98
N VAL A 187 1.21 8.48 13.42
CA VAL A 187 0.84 8.41 14.85
C VAL A 187 1.90 7.64 15.63
N MET A 188 2.29 6.46 15.14
CA MET A 188 3.30 5.62 15.78
C MET A 188 4.65 6.34 15.86
N GLN A 189 5.07 7.02 14.78
CA GLN A 189 6.31 7.79 14.78
C GLN A 189 6.28 8.93 15.80
N ALA A 190 5.18 9.68 15.87
CA ALA A 190 4.99 10.76 16.82
C ALA A 190 5.06 10.25 18.28
N ALA A 191 4.35 9.16 18.58
CA ALA A 191 4.36 8.52 19.89
C ALA A 191 5.76 8.03 20.29
N ASN A 192 6.49 7.39 19.38
CA ASN A 192 7.86 6.92 19.63
C ASN A 192 8.81 8.08 19.96
N ARG A 193 8.75 9.18 19.21
CA ARG A 193 9.54 10.39 19.50
C ARG A 193 9.22 10.95 20.88
N PHE A 194 7.94 11.09 21.22
CA PHE A 194 7.54 11.56 22.54
C PHE A 194 8.02 10.62 23.66
N ASN A 195 7.88 9.31 23.49
CA ASN A 195 8.30 8.32 24.48
C ASN A 195 9.81 8.37 24.75
N GLU A 196 10.62 8.62 23.72
CA GLU A 196 12.06 8.83 23.87
C GLU A 196 12.35 10.06 24.74
N GLN A 197 11.70 11.19 24.46
CA GLN A 197 11.83 12.41 25.27
C GLN A 197 11.35 12.20 26.70
N LEU A 198 10.24 11.49 26.88
CA LEU A 198 9.71 11.17 28.20
C LEU A 198 10.69 10.32 29.02
N ARG A 199 11.41 9.39 28.38
CA ARG A 199 12.46 8.60 29.05
C ARG A 199 13.63 9.48 29.50
N LEU A 200 14.07 10.43 28.67
CA LEU A 200 15.13 11.38 29.01
C LEU A 200 14.72 12.29 30.17
N PHE A 201 13.47 12.78 30.15
CA PHE A 201 12.91 13.60 31.22
C PHE A 201 12.86 12.86 32.56
N LYS A 202 12.36 11.62 32.55
CA LYS A 202 12.30 10.77 33.73
C LYS A 202 13.69 10.45 34.30
N ALA A 203 14.71 10.31 33.46
CA ALA A 203 16.07 10.06 33.91
C ALA A 203 16.72 11.28 34.60
N LYS A 204 16.20 12.49 34.34
CA LYS A 204 16.67 13.74 34.96
C LYS A 204 15.98 14.06 36.28
N ALA A 205 14.69 13.71 36.41
CA ALA A 205 13.92 14.00 37.62
C ALA A 205 14.45 13.14 38.80
N PRO A 206 14.96 13.76 39.88
CA PRO A 206 15.48 13.04 41.06
C PRO A 206 14.35 12.45 41.92
#